data_AF-A0A672P770-F1
#
_entry.id   AF-A0A672P770-F1
#
_cell.length_a   1.000
_cell.length_b   1.000
_cell.length_c   1.000
_cell.angle_alpha   90.00
_cell.angle_beta   90.00
_cell.angle_gamma   90.00
#
_symmetry.space_group_name_H-M   'P 1'
#
loop_
_entity.id
_entity.type
_entity.pdbx_description
1 polymer ?
#
loop_
_entity_poly.entity_id
_entity_poly.type
_entity_poly.pdbx_seq_one_letter_code
_entity_poly.pdbx_strand_id
1 'polypeptide(L)'
;MTALAGGISKMMRPMPPQNYPRGGYSLEVSTPLGQGRVNQLGGVFINGRPLPNHIRHKIVEMAHHGIRPCVISRQLRVSHGCVSKILCRYQETGSIRPGAIGGSKPKQSTTPDVEKKIEEYKRENPGMFSWEIRDKLLKDGICDRNNVLSVSSISRMLRCKFGAGNGDEDEDDDEVEKREIEENERRAKHSIDGILGDRCKFCRV
;
A
#
# COMPACT_ATOMS: atom_id res chain seq x y z
N MET A 1 -72.88 -32.28 -12.20
CA MET A 1 -72.50 -32.75 -13.54
C MET A 1 -71.70 -31.64 -14.22
N THR A 2 -70.39 -31.89 -14.42
CA THR A 2 -69.50 -31.43 -15.54
C THR A 2 -69.40 -29.93 -15.89
N ALA A 3 -68.28 -29.24 -15.58
CA ALA A 3 -67.03 -29.05 -16.38
C ALA A 3 -67.29 -28.30 -17.72
N LEU A 4 -66.58 -27.20 -18.06
CA LEU A 4 -65.24 -27.21 -18.67
C LEU A 4 -64.51 -25.86 -18.53
N ALA A 5 -63.21 -25.96 -18.26
CA ALA A 5 -62.24 -24.87 -18.21
C ALA A 5 -61.77 -24.45 -19.61
N GLY A 6 -61.61 -23.14 -19.83
CA GLY A 6 -61.00 -22.57 -21.03
C GLY A 6 -59.48 -22.75 -21.03
N GLY A 7 -58.97 -23.35 -22.10
CA GLY A 7 -57.55 -23.65 -22.29
C GLY A 7 -56.72 -22.45 -22.73
N ILE A 8 -55.50 -22.37 -22.19
CA ILE A 8 -54.42 -21.55 -22.73
C ILE A 8 -53.35 -22.51 -23.23
N SER A 9 -53.09 -22.48 -24.53
CA SER A 9 -52.13 -23.35 -25.20
C SER A 9 -50.71 -23.13 -24.68
N LYS A 10 -50.09 -24.25 -24.32
CA LYS A 10 -48.66 -24.46 -24.06
C LYS A 10 -47.77 -23.78 -25.10
N MET A 11 -46.72 -23.12 -24.61
CA MET A 11 -45.42 -23.11 -25.29
C MET A 11 -44.32 -23.44 -24.28
N MET A 12 -44.09 -24.73 -24.04
CA MET A 12 -42.88 -25.19 -23.37
C MET A 12 -41.71 -25.06 -24.35
N ARG A 13 -40.68 -24.30 -23.98
CA ARG A 13 -39.39 -24.34 -24.68
C ARG A 13 -38.72 -25.69 -24.41
N PRO A 14 -38.17 -26.38 -25.42
CA PRO A 14 -37.36 -27.57 -25.23
C PRO A 14 -36.09 -27.24 -24.44
N MET A 15 -35.81 -28.05 -23.41
CA MET A 15 -34.53 -28.09 -22.71
C MET A 15 -33.51 -28.80 -23.61
N PRO A 16 -32.37 -28.17 -24.00
CA PRO A 16 -31.34 -28.89 -24.72
C PRO A 16 -30.58 -29.85 -23.77
N PRO A 17 -30.14 -31.01 -24.27
CA PRO A 17 -29.51 -32.04 -23.46
C PRO A 17 -28.15 -31.58 -22.92
N GLN A 18 -27.91 -31.93 -21.65
CA GLN A 18 -26.57 -31.98 -21.06
C GLN A 18 -25.71 -32.99 -21.82
N ASN A 19 -24.87 -32.53 -22.75
CA ASN A 19 -23.57 -33.17 -22.99
C ASN A 19 -22.70 -32.28 -23.89
N TYR A 20 -21.76 -31.55 -23.29
CA TYR A 20 -20.53 -31.17 -23.97
C TYR A 20 -19.37 -31.53 -23.05
N PRO A 21 -18.37 -32.29 -23.52
CA PRO A 21 -17.17 -32.55 -22.74
C PRO A 21 -16.47 -31.20 -22.53
N ARG A 22 -16.37 -30.79 -21.27
CA ARG A 22 -15.71 -29.55 -20.84
C ARG A 22 -14.19 -29.74 -20.95
N GLY A 23 -13.70 -29.82 -22.18
CA GLY A 23 -12.29 -29.84 -22.53
C GLY A 23 -11.66 -28.49 -22.21
N GLY A 24 -10.55 -28.54 -21.47
CA GLY A 24 -9.92 -27.38 -20.86
C GLY A 24 -9.32 -26.40 -21.86
N TYR A 25 -9.56 -25.13 -21.58
CA TYR A 25 -8.49 -24.17 -21.29
C TYR A 25 -9.13 -23.12 -20.38
N SER A 26 -9.14 -23.41 -19.08
CA SER A 26 -9.17 -22.31 -18.15
C SER A 26 -7.83 -21.62 -18.35
N LEU A 27 -7.85 -20.40 -18.90
CA LEU A 27 -6.70 -19.52 -18.82
C LEU A 27 -6.65 -19.08 -17.35
N GLU A 28 -6.21 -20.00 -16.50
CA GLU A 28 -5.84 -19.77 -15.11
C GLU A 28 -4.75 -18.70 -15.16
N VAL A 29 -5.15 -17.44 -15.08
CA VAL A 29 -4.20 -16.36 -14.84
C VAL A 29 -3.74 -16.56 -13.40
N SER A 30 -2.66 -17.33 -13.26
CA SER A 30 -2.01 -17.69 -12.00
C SER A 30 -1.53 -16.43 -11.31
N THR A 31 -2.45 -15.74 -10.63
CA THR A 31 -2.13 -14.84 -9.54
C THR A 31 -2.09 -15.69 -8.27
N PRO A 32 -1.09 -15.54 -7.39
CA PRO A 32 -0.83 -16.46 -6.28
C PRO A 32 -1.92 -16.53 -5.20
N LEU A 33 -3.09 -15.92 -5.41
CA LEU A 33 -4.19 -15.89 -4.45
C LEU A 33 -5.54 -16.38 -4.99
N GLY A 34 -5.72 -16.73 -6.28
CA GLY A 34 -6.98 -17.32 -6.78
C GLY A 34 -8.28 -16.54 -6.48
N GLN A 35 -8.18 -15.29 -5.99
CA GLN A 35 -9.27 -14.49 -5.43
C GLN A 35 -9.85 -13.47 -6.42
N GLY A 36 -9.36 -13.46 -7.66
CA GLY A 36 -9.83 -12.57 -8.71
C GLY A 36 -11.26 -12.92 -9.11
N ARG A 37 -12.20 -12.00 -8.89
CA ARG A 37 -13.58 -12.08 -9.39
C ARG A 37 -13.69 -11.34 -10.70
N VAL A 38 -14.66 -11.71 -11.52
CA VAL A 38 -14.97 -11.02 -12.78
C VAL A 38 -16.24 -10.21 -12.59
N ASN A 39 -16.20 -8.93 -12.98
CA ASN A 39 -17.38 -8.06 -12.94
C ASN A 39 -18.27 -8.26 -14.18
N GLN A 40 -19.43 -7.60 -14.23
CA GLN A 40 -20.37 -7.69 -15.36
C GLN A 40 -19.80 -7.18 -16.70
N LEU A 41 -18.74 -6.39 -16.66
CA LEU A 41 -18.04 -5.87 -17.85
C LEU A 41 -16.89 -6.80 -18.29
N GLY A 42 -16.71 -7.95 -17.63
CA GLY A 42 -15.65 -8.91 -17.95
C GLY A 42 -14.25 -8.48 -17.47
N GLY A 43 -14.16 -7.54 -16.52
CA GLY A 43 -12.92 -7.09 -15.90
C GLY A 43 -12.63 -7.80 -14.58
N VAL A 44 -11.35 -8.08 -14.31
CA VAL A 44 -10.89 -8.79 -13.12
C VAL A 44 -10.68 -7.81 -11.96
N PHE A 45 -11.16 -8.16 -10.76
CA PHE A 45 -10.99 -7.35 -9.55
C PHE A 45 -10.88 -8.22 -8.29
N ILE A 46 -10.34 -7.64 -7.21
CA ILE A 46 -10.22 -8.29 -5.91
C ILE A 46 -11.02 -7.48 -4.88
N ASN A 47 -11.98 -8.12 -4.21
CA ASN A 47 -12.78 -7.48 -3.18
C ASN A 47 -11.90 -6.94 -2.03
N GLY A 48 -12.20 -5.73 -1.57
CA GLY A 48 -11.48 -5.09 -0.46
C GLY A 48 -10.09 -4.55 -0.80
N ARG A 49 -9.57 -4.78 -2.02
CA ARG A 49 -8.30 -4.23 -2.47
C ARG A 49 -8.51 -3.06 -3.46
N PRO A 50 -7.65 -2.03 -3.42
CA PRO A 50 -7.71 -0.95 -4.39
C PRO A 50 -7.39 -1.47 -5.80
N LEU A 51 -7.98 -0.82 -6.82
CA LEU A 51 -7.70 -1.12 -8.22
C LEU A 51 -6.19 -0.95 -8.52
N PRO A 52 -5.57 -1.81 -9.35
CA PRO A 52 -4.15 -1.69 -9.69
C PRO A 52 -3.77 -0.29 -10.19
N ASN A 53 -2.59 0.21 -9.78
CA ASN A 53 -2.15 1.58 -10.09
C ASN A 53 -2.09 1.87 -11.60
N HIS A 54 -1.63 0.91 -12.42
CA HIS A 54 -1.57 1.10 -13.87
C HIS A 54 -2.96 1.37 -14.50
N ILE A 55 -4.02 0.71 -14.01
CA ILE A 55 -5.39 0.98 -14.48
C ILE A 55 -5.87 2.35 -13.98
N ARG A 56 -5.54 2.73 -12.74
CA ARG A 56 -5.89 4.05 -12.19
C ARG A 56 -5.24 5.19 -12.98
N HIS A 57 -3.98 5.04 -13.37
CA HIS A 57 -3.30 5.95 -14.29
C HIS A 57 -4.01 5.99 -15.64
N LYS A 58 -4.34 4.84 -16.24
CA LYS A 58 -4.99 4.80 -17.54
C LYS A 58 -6.36 5.48 -17.56
N ILE A 59 -7.13 5.38 -16.47
CA ILE A 59 -8.40 6.10 -16.31
C ILE A 59 -8.18 7.62 -16.41
N VAL A 60 -7.19 8.14 -15.70
CA VAL A 60 -6.87 9.58 -15.68
C VAL A 60 -6.31 10.01 -17.03
N GLU A 61 -5.40 9.24 -17.61
CA GLU A 61 -4.84 9.49 -18.94
C GLU A 61 -5.95 9.59 -19.99
N MET A 62 -6.87 8.63 -20.04
CA MET A 62 -7.98 8.66 -21.00
C MET A 62 -8.92 9.85 -20.78
N ALA A 63 -9.17 10.24 -19.54
CA ALA A 63 -9.99 11.42 -19.24
C ALA A 63 -9.32 12.72 -19.69
N HIS A 64 -7.99 12.84 -19.55
CA HIS A 64 -7.22 13.98 -20.08
C HIS A 64 -7.30 14.09 -21.60
N HIS A 65 -7.39 12.95 -22.31
CA HIS A 65 -7.65 12.91 -23.75
C HIS A 65 -9.12 13.22 -24.13
N GLY A 66 -9.95 13.66 -23.17
CA GLY A 66 -11.35 14.02 -23.41
C GLY A 66 -12.30 12.82 -23.58
N ILE A 67 -11.85 11.60 -23.25
CA ILE A 67 -12.69 10.40 -23.38
C ILE A 67 -13.75 10.40 -22.27
N ARG A 68 -15.01 10.18 -22.66
CA ARG A 68 -16.15 10.16 -21.72
C ARG A 68 -16.00 9.02 -20.69
N PRO A 69 -16.33 9.24 -19.40
CA PRO A 69 -16.20 8.22 -18.35
C PRO A 69 -16.92 6.90 -18.64
N CYS A 70 -18.04 6.95 -19.36
CA CYS A 70 -18.77 5.76 -19.79
C CYS A 70 -17.97 4.89 -20.77
N VAL A 71 -17.18 5.50 -21.64
CA VAL A 71 -16.31 4.81 -22.62
C VAL A 71 -15.09 4.23 -21.90
N ILE A 72 -14.47 5.01 -21.00
CA ILE A 72 -13.36 4.54 -20.15
C ILE A 72 -13.76 3.26 -19.38
N SER A 73 -14.95 3.27 -18.77
CA SER A 73 -15.51 2.13 -18.04
C SER A 73 -15.60 0.86 -18.91
N ARG A 74 -16.09 0.99 -20.15
CA ARG A 74 -16.23 -0.15 -21.07
C ARG A 74 -14.89 -0.65 -21.58
N GLN A 75 -13.97 0.23 -21.94
CA GLN A 75 -12.66 -0.15 -22.50
C GLN A 75 -11.76 -0.80 -21.44
N LEU A 76 -11.70 -0.23 -20.24
CA LEU A 76 -10.88 -0.77 -19.15
C LEU A 76 -11.61 -1.88 -18.38
N ARG A 77 -12.88 -2.16 -18.72
CA ARG A 77 -13.76 -3.13 -18.04
C ARG A 77 -13.83 -2.88 -16.53
N VAL A 78 -13.86 -1.61 -16.13
CA VAL A 78 -13.97 -1.16 -14.73
C VAL A 78 -15.37 -0.60 -14.52
N SER A 79 -15.97 -0.79 -13.34
CA SER A 79 -17.31 -0.26 -13.07
C SER A 79 -17.35 1.27 -13.16
N HIS A 80 -18.44 1.81 -13.70
CA HIS A 80 -18.63 3.26 -13.88
C HIS A 80 -18.45 4.04 -12.56
N GLY A 81 -18.96 3.50 -11.44
CA GLY A 81 -18.79 4.10 -10.11
C GLY A 81 -17.34 4.15 -9.64
N CYS A 82 -16.50 3.18 -10.02
CA CYS A 82 -15.07 3.21 -9.71
C CYS A 82 -14.33 4.26 -10.54
N VAL A 83 -14.63 4.35 -11.84
CA VAL A 83 -14.09 5.40 -12.73
C VAL A 83 -14.44 6.79 -12.20
N SER A 84 -15.72 7.04 -11.87
CA SER A 84 -16.17 8.32 -11.31
C SER A 84 -15.46 8.66 -9.99
N LYS A 85 -15.31 7.70 -9.08
CA LYS A 85 -14.62 7.89 -7.79
C LYS A 85 -13.14 8.23 -7.95
N ILE A 86 -12.45 7.63 -8.93
CA ILE A 86 -11.05 7.93 -9.21
C ILE A 86 -10.90 9.33 -9.80
N LEU A 87 -11.73 9.69 -10.78
CA LEU A 87 -11.68 11.01 -11.42
C LEU A 87 -12.02 12.14 -10.44
N CYS A 88 -13.04 11.96 -9.61
CA CYS A 88 -13.41 12.93 -8.58
C CYS A 88 -12.25 13.19 -7.61
N ARG A 89 -11.65 12.12 -7.06
CA ARG A 89 -10.49 12.23 -6.16
C ARG A 89 -9.28 12.88 -6.84
N TYR A 90 -9.07 12.60 -8.13
CA TYR A 90 -7.98 13.20 -8.90
C TYR A 90 -8.18 14.70 -9.11
N GLN A 91 -9.41 15.17 -9.31
CA GLN A 91 -9.71 16.60 -9.37
C GLN A 91 -9.52 17.31 -8.03
N GLU A 92 -9.83 16.63 -6.91
CA GLU A 92 -9.67 17.19 -5.56
C GLU A 92 -8.22 17.23 -5.07
N THR A 93 -7.45 16.16 -5.31
CA THR A 93 -6.13 15.95 -4.68
C THR A 93 -4.97 15.90 -5.65
N GLY A 94 -5.23 15.74 -6.96
CA GLY A 94 -4.20 15.43 -7.96
C GLY A 94 -3.57 14.04 -7.83
N SER A 95 -3.94 13.25 -6.80
CA SER A 95 -3.29 11.96 -6.53
C SER A 95 -4.07 10.78 -7.09
N ILE A 96 -3.36 9.94 -7.84
CA ILE A 96 -3.89 8.65 -8.31
C ILE A 96 -3.76 7.55 -7.26
N ARG A 97 -3.02 7.74 -6.16
CA ARG A 97 -2.78 6.70 -5.16
C ARG A 97 -4.07 6.44 -4.35
N PRO A 98 -4.43 5.17 -4.07
CA PRO A 98 -5.54 4.90 -3.16
C PRO A 98 -5.26 5.50 -1.79
N GLY A 99 -6.31 5.93 -1.08
CA GLY A 99 -6.15 6.38 0.31
C GLY A 99 -5.67 5.25 1.20
N ALA A 100 -5.13 5.60 2.37
CA ALA A 100 -4.83 4.60 3.40
C ALA A 100 -6.12 3.83 3.74
N ILE A 101 -6.12 2.53 3.47
CA ILE A 101 -7.23 1.63 3.80
C ILE A 101 -6.83 0.90 5.07
N GLY A 102 -7.58 1.13 6.14
CA GLY A 102 -7.32 0.49 7.43
C GLY A 102 -6.43 1.31 8.35
N GLY A 103 -6.50 0.95 9.62
CA GLY A 103 -5.97 1.70 10.75
C GLY A 103 -7.09 2.08 11.70
N SER A 104 -7.00 1.62 12.95
CA SER A 104 -7.75 2.26 14.02
C SER A 104 -7.17 3.65 14.22
N LYS A 105 -8.01 4.67 14.41
CA LYS A 105 -7.52 5.89 15.07
C LYS A 105 -6.75 5.43 16.33
N PRO A 106 -5.55 5.98 16.61
CA PRO A 106 -4.88 5.67 17.87
C PRO A 106 -5.92 5.89 18.97
N LYS A 107 -6.14 4.88 19.83
CA LYS A 107 -7.10 5.00 20.93
C LYS A 107 -6.69 6.26 21.67
N GLN A 108 -7.58 7.25 21.63
CA GLN A 108 -7.40 8.60 22.17
C GLN A 108 -7.41 8.61 23.70
N SER A 109 -7.02 7.48 24.32
CA SER A 109 -6.86 7.29 25.75
C SER A 109 -5.51 7.82 26.25
N THR A 110 -4.57 8.16 25.36
CA THR A 110 -3.39 8.91 25.78
C THR A 110 -3.72 10.39 25.69
N THR A 111 -3.98 11.01 26.84
CA THR A 111 -3.99 12.46 26.93
C THR A 111 -2.61 12.98 26.51
N PRO A 112 -2.52 13.95 25.58
CA PRO A 112 -1.24 14.47 25.08
C PRO A 112 -0.37 15.03 26.23
N ASP A 113 -0.99 15.46 27.32
CA ASP A 113 -0.31 15.89 28.55
C ASP A 113 0.53 14.78 29.20
N VAL A 114 0.05 13.53 29.18
CA VAL A 114 0.77 12.38 29.73
C VAL A 114 1.98 12.03 28.86
N GLU A 115 1.83 12.11 27.54
CA GLU A 115 2.95 11.89 26.60
C GLU A 115 4.06 12.91 26.83
N LYS A 116 3.68 14.20 26.93
CA LYS A 116 4.62 15.30 27.20
C LYS A 116 5.38 15.11 28.51
N LYS A 117 4.69 14.64 29.56
CA LYS A 117 5.35 14.43 30.86
C LYS A 117 6.30 13.24 30.87
N ILE A 118 5.94 12.15 30.18
CA ILE A 118 6.84 11.00 30.01
C ILE A 118 8.13 11.41 29.29
N GLU A 119 8.00 12.25 28.26
CA GLU A 119 9.15 12.80 27.53
C GLU A 119 10.04 13.65 28.44
N GLU A 120 9.44 14.52 29.26
CA GLU A 120 10.15 15.35 30.23
C GLU A 120 10.94 14.52 31.26
N TYR A 121 10.31 13.51 31.86
CA TYR A 121 11.01 12.64 32.82
C TYR A 121 12.15 11.85 32.20
N LYS A 122 12.00 11.41 30.94
CA LYS A 122 13.06 10.71 30.22
C LYS A 122 14.20 11.65 29.83
N ARG A 123 13.89 12.90 29.47
CA ARG A 123 14.88 13.94 29.16
C ARG A 123 15.68 14.35 30.37
N GLU A 124 15.03 14.51 31.52
CA GLU A 124 15.70 14.80 32.80
C GLU A 124 16.59 13.64 33.26
N ASN A 125 16.15 12.40 33.05
CA ASN A 125 16.84 11.20 33.50
C ASN A 125 16.83 10.12 32.41
N PRO A 126 17.82 10.11 31.50
CA PRO A 126 17.89 9.12 30.42
C PRO A 126 18.01 7.68 30.90
N GLY A 127 18.52 7.45 32.12
CA GLY A 127 18.58 6.13 32.75
C GLY A 127 17.25 5.62 33.31
N MET A 128 16.21 6.46 33.38
CA MET A 128 14.94 6.10 34.01
C MET A 128 14.19 5.03 33.21
N PHE A 129 13.80 3.96 33.87
CA PHE A 129 13.08 2.83 33.30
C PHE A 129 11.58 3.12 33.16
N SER A 130 10.92 2.42 32.24
CA SER A 130 9.50 2.62 31.94
C SER A 130 8.57 2.41 33.13
N TRP A 131 8.95 1.55 34.08
CA TRP A 131 8.19 1.34 35.32
C TRP A 131 8.39 2.49 36.31
N GLU A 132 9.58 3.06 36.39
CA GLU A 132 9.87 4.24 37.23
C GLU A 132 9.11 5.46 36.73
N ILE A 133 9.03 5.63 35.41
CA ILE A 133 8.22 6.66 34.77
C ILE A 133 6.74 6.48 35.14
N ARG A 134 6.24 5.24 35.13
CA ARG A 134 4.86 4.92 35.51
C ARG A 134 4.59 5.30 36.96
N ASP A 135 5.49 4.98 37.87
CA ASP A 135 5.34 5.28 39.30
C ASP A 135 5.44 6.78 39.57
N LYS A 136 6.32 7.50 38.85
CA LYS A 136 6.43 8.96 38.93
C LYS A 136 5.16 9.65 38.43
N LEU A 137 4.54 9.18 37.35
CA LEU A 137 3.24 9.70 36.86
C LEU A 137 2.10 9.51 37.87
N LEU A 138 2.09 8.39 38.59
CA LEU A 138 1.11 8.14 39.65
C LEU A 138 1.39 9.02 40.87
N LYS A 139 2.66 9.21 41.24
CA LYS A 139 3.09 10.03 42.38
C LYS A 139 2.79 11.51 42.17
N ASP A 140 3.00 12.01 40.96
CA ASP A 140 2.75 13.41 40.59
C ASP A 140 1.26 13.69 40.31
N GLY A 141 0.38 12.67 40.42
CA GLY A 141 -1.07 12.80 40.25
C GLY A 141 -1.51 13.07 38.81
N ILE A 142 -0.63 12.83 37.84
CA ILE A 142 -0.87 13.11 36.42
C ILE A 142 -1.72 12.00 35.78
N CYS A 143 -1.58 10.78 36.28
CA CYS A 143 -2.41 9.65 35.89
C CYS A 143 -3.01 8.97 37.12
N ASP A 144 -4.26 8.53 37.01
CA ASP A 144 -4.86 7.58 37.95
C ASP A 144 -4.49 6.15 37.59
N ARG A 145 -4.72 5.20 38.52
CA ARG A 145 -4.48 3.76 38.31
C ARG A 145 -5.23 3.19 37.09
N ASN A 146 -6.33 3.82 36.68
CA ASN A 146 -7.13 3.42 35.51
C ASN A 146 -6.74 4.17 34.22
N ASN A 147 -6.06 5.32 34.33
CA ASN A 147 -5.64 6.15 33.21
C ASN A 147 -4.15 5.93 32.85
N VAL A 148 -3.37 5.40 33.79
CA VAL A 148 -1.94 5.18 33.59
C VAL A 148 -1.70 4.13 32.50
N LEU A 149 -0.83 4.48 31.56
CA LEU A 149 -0.41 3.58 30.49
C LEU A 149 0.30 2.34 31.05
N SER A 150 0.15 1.22 30.34
CA SER A 150 0.97 0.05 30.63
C SER A 150 2.44 0.34 30.36
N VAL A 151 3.33 -0.33 31.10
CA VAL A 151 4.79 -0.22 30.93
C VAL A 151 5.20 -0.47 29.46
N SER A 152 4.55 -1.43 28.78
CA SER A 152 4.78 -1.70 27.36
C SER A 152 4.36 -0.57 26.43
N SER A 153 3.32 0.19 26.80
CA SER A 153 2.88 1.36 26.03
C SER A 153 3.84 2.54 26.22
N ILE A 154 4.33 2.75 27.45
CA ILE A 154 5.41 3.71 27.75
C ILE A 154 6.65 3.36 26.94
N SER A 155 7.11 2.10 26.97
CA SER A 155 8.29 1.66 26.21
C SER A 155 8.11 1.81 24.69
N ARG A 156 6.92 1.56 24.15
CA ARG A 156 6.63 1.81 22.72
C ARG A 156 6.73 3.30 22.39
N MET A 157 6.14 4.15 23.22
CA MET A 157 6.18 5.59 23.02
C MET A 157 7.61 6.12 23.11
N LEU A 158 8.39 5.67 24.10
CA LEU A 158 9.79 6.02 24.24
C LEU A 158 10.61 5.58 23.03
N ARG A 159 10.35 4.40 22.45
CA ARG A 159 11.02 3.98 21.21
C ARG A 159 10.58 4.80 19.99
N CYS A 160 9.31 5.17 19.88
CA CYS A 160 8.84 6.00 18.78
C CYS A 160 9.42 7.43 18.83
N LYS A 161 9.70 7.96 20.02
CA LYS A 161 10.18 9.34 20.23
C LYS A 161 11.70 9.46 20.40
N PHE A 162 12.32 8.50 21.07
CA PHE A 162 13.75 8.48 21.37
C PHE A 162 14.50 7.33 20.69
N GLY A 163 13.81 6.26 20.29
CA GLY A 163 14.42 5.10 19.61
C GLY A 163 14.40 5.18 18.08
N ALA A 164 13.75 6.19 17.50
CA ALA A 164 13.81 6.50 16.08
C ALA A 164 14.90 7.53 15.73
N GLY A 165 15.75 7.90 16.70
CA GLY A 165 16.80 8.90 16.55
C GLY A 165 18.02 8.65 17.43
N ASN A 166 18.33 7.38 17.70
CA ASN A 166 19.56 6.95 18.36
C ASN A 166 20.09 5.66 17.70
N GLY A 167 19.92 5.57 16.38
CA GLY A 167 20.79 4.80 15.50
C GLY A 167 21.58 5.83 14.72
N ASP A 168 22.87 5.90 15.01
CA ASP A 168 23.87 6.70 14.33
C ASP A 168 23.73 6.53 12.80
N GLU A 169 23.69 7.66 12.08
CA GLU A 169 24.04 7.90 10.66
C GLU A 169 23.33 9.20 10.20
N ASP A 170 23.64 10.32 10.85
CA ASP A 170 23.99 11.50 10.07
C ASP A 170 25.41 11.26 9.54
N GLU A 171 25.59 10.27 8.64
CA GLU A 171 26.73 10.31 7.72
C GLU A 171 26.32 11.36 6.69
N ASP A 172 26.98 12.52 6.72
CA ASP A 172 26.83 13.56 5.71
C ASP A 172 26.85 12.89 4.31
N ASP A 173 25.83 13.15 3.47
CA ASP A 173 25.70 12.59 2.11
C ASP A 173 27.00 12.76 1.28
N ASP A 174 27.85 13.74 1.64
CA ASP A 174 29.16 14.01 1.06
C ASP A 174 30.22 12.91 1.32
N GLU A 175 30.14 12.14 2.43
CA GLU A 175 31.13 11.11 2.76
C GLU A 175 30.84 9.77 2.06
N VAL A 176 29.56 9.45 1.86
CA VAL A 176 29.12 8.27 1.11
C VAL A 176 29.46 8.41 -0.37
N GLU A 177 29.22 9.58 -0.97
CA GLU A 177 29.54 9.83 -2.38
C GLU A 177 31.06 9.76 -2.65
N LYS A 178 31.88 10.24 -1.71
CA LYS A 178 33.34 10.15 -1.82
C LYS A 178 33.86 8.70 -1.72
N ARG A 179 33.29 7.88 -0.83
CA ARG A 179 33.63 6.46 -0.71
C ARG A 179 33.18 5.68 -1.95
N GLU A 180 32.02 5.98 -2.51
CA GLU A 180 31.53 5.35 -3.76
C GLU A 180 32.36 5.76 -4.98
N ILE A 181 32.79 7.01 -5.09
CA ILE A 181 33.69 7.47 -6.17
C ILE A 181 35.04 6.75 -6.08
N GLU A 182 35.64 6.65 -4.88
CA GLU A 182 36.91 5.95 -4.70
C GLU A 182 36.79 4.43 -4.97
N GLU A 183 35.70 3.79 -4.54
CA GLU A 183 35.47 2.37 -4.80
C GLU A 183 35.24 2.11 -6.29
N ASN A 184 34.48 2.98 -6.96
CA ASN A 184 34.23 2.92 -8.39
C ASN A 184 35.52 3.16 -9.20
N GLU A 185 36.39 4.07 -8.76
CA GLU A 185 37.70 4.31 -9.40
C GLU A 185 38.64 3.11 -9.22
N ARG A 186 38.66 2.49 -8.04
CA ARG A 186 39.39 1.22 -7.81
C ARG A 186 38.80 0.12 -8.69
N ARG A 187 37.48 0.00 -8.79
CA ARG A 187 36.82 -1.03 -9.61
C ARG A 187 37.06 -0.84 -11.10
N ALA A 188 37.12 0.41 -11.57
CA ALA A 188 37.46 0.74 -12.96
C ALA A 188 38.93 0.39 -13.29
N LYS A 189 39.87 0.61 -12.36
CA LYS A 189 41.29 0.22 -12.53
C LYS A 189 41.49 -1.29 -12.62
N HIS A 190 40.64 -2.07 -11.96
CA HIS A 190 40.69 -3.54 -12.00
C HIS A 190 39.73 -4.15 -13.04
N SER A 191 39.01 -3.32 -13.81
CA SER A 191 38.16 -3.76 -14.91
C SER A 191 38.99 -4.04 -16.16
N ILE A 192 38.57 -5.03 -16.96
CA ILE A 192 39.21 -5.43 -18.22
C ILE A 192 39.39 -4.22 -19.16
N ASP A 193 38.42 -3.31 -19.19
CA ASP A 193 38.43 -2.10 -20.00
C ASP A 193 39.51 -1.09 -19.53
N GLY A 194 39.68 -0.95 -18.20
CA GLY A 194 40.71 -0.09 -17.59
C GLY A 194 42.14 -0.59 -17.81
N ILE A 195 42.34 -1.91 -17.82
CA ILE A 195 43.65 -2.55 -18.06
C ILE A 195 44.05 -2.52 -19.56
N LEU A 196 43.07 -2.41 -20.46
CA LEU A 196 43.29 -2.32 -21.91
C LEU A 196 43.45 -0.88 -22.41
N GLY A 197 42.84 0.11 -21.72
CA GLY A 197 42.95 1.53 -22.06
C GLY A 197 44.39 2.09 -22.04
N ASP A 198 45.23 1.59 -21.14
CA ASP A 198 46.62 2.08 -20.98
C ASP A 198 47.63 1.46 -21.97
N ARG A 199 47.20 0.54 -22.86
CA ARG A 199 48.09 -0.11 -23.84
C ARG A 199 47.98 0.38 -25.29
N CYS A 200 47.23 1.45 -25.56
CA CYS A 200 47.10 2.01 -26.92
C CYS A 200 48.00 3.21 -27.24
N LYS A 201 49.16 3.36 -26.57
CA LYS A 201 50.20 4.34 -26.97
C LYS A 201 51.53 3.74 -27.43
N PHE A 202 51.67 2.41 -27.51
CA PHE A 202 52.86 1.76 -28.06
C PHE A 202 52.52 0.80 -29.20
N CYS A 203 52.07 1.35 -30.32
CA CYS A 203 52.27 0.77 -31.65
C CYS A 203 52.12 1.88 -32.70
N ARG A 204 53.16 2.71 -32.80
CA ARG A 204 53.42 3.52 -33.97
C ARG A 204 54.88 3.32 -34.33
N VAL A 205 55.11 2.33 -35.19
CA VAL A 205 56.00 2.24 -36.37
C VAL A 205 56.01 0.78 -36.78
#